data_AF-A0A961E3E4-F1
#
_entry.id   AF-A0A961E3E4-F1
#
_cell.length_a   1.000
_cell.length_b   1.000
_cell.length_c   1.000
_cell.angle_alpha   90.00
_cell.angle_beta   90.00
_cell.angle_gamma   90.00
#
_symmetry.space_group_name_H-M   'P 1'
#
loop_
_entity.id
_entity.type
_entity.pdbx_description
1 polymer ?
#
loop_
_entity_poly.entity_id
_entity_poly.type
_entity_poly.pdbx_seq_one_letter_code
_entity_poly.pdbx_strand_id
1 'polypeptide(L)'
;MNDRSWGPSHNPGMPGGIHVGKTGGYWWGIAAGTLITAPLLIRTTTGQSADGQSAWLVIAAMSVAAVAVGIGEARHGMRLASGRWVLFAVATLAVLATAWGIPAISYLLGYYGWPRYVQRRQRSKTAVAGAGRELKNEKRLTATLFNTYGGDRAAVSNLPTRAGGYFGVNDRGQAITAAARGAALVIGPPGSGKTQGVIMPSVAFAPAACVSTSMKAEVLAATMTARQQRGRCWLFDPGGGPPPAGVIALRWNPLCDVIDWDAARSVAARLTGPVRGGAGTSHDGDHWVDRAETWLSVLLYAARLSQPGGDIAALARWCMSPTATGPEAEAVLIVAQEDRIDGADTAATLLDSMLSLPDKERESIAS
;
A
#
# COMPACT_ATOMS: atom_id res chain seq x y z
N MET A 1 -11.98 36.28 23.89
CA MET A 1 -11.55 36.22 22.47
C MET A 1 -10.35 35.29 22.41
N ASN A 2 -10.39 34.31 21.51
CA ASN A 2 -9.40 33.26 21.25
C ASN A 2 -9.20 32.20 22.35
N ASP A 3 -9.78 31.02 22.13
CA ASP A 3 -9.00 29.79 22.19
C ASP A 3 -9.44 28.85 21.07
N ARG A 4 -8.56 28.66 20.08
CA ARG A 4 -8.71 27.71 18.97
C ARG A 4 -8.07 26.41 19.42
N SER A 5 -8.84 25.45 19.91
CA SER A 5 -8.36 24.08 20.17
C SER A 5 -8.85 23.13 19.08
N TRP A 6 -7.91 22.68 18.24
CA TRP A 6 -8.07 21.64 17.23
C TRP A 6 -7.90 20.24 17.84
N GLY A 7 -8.71 19.26 17.41
CA GLY A 7 -8.37 17.83 17.48
C GLY A 7 -9.51 16.88 17.92
N PRO A 8 -9.53 15.60 17.47
CA PRO A 8 -10.69 14.69 17.57
C PRO A 8 -10.92 14.08 18.97
N SER A 9 -10.15 14.47 19.99
CA SER A 9 -10.14 13.80 21.29
C SER A 9 -11.20 14.27 22.29
N HIS A 10 -12.10 15.19 21.91
CA HIS A 10 -13.03 15.83 22.86
C HIS A 10 -14.53 15.57 22.64
N ASN A 11 -14.88 14.49 21.93
CA ASN A 11 -16.28 14.00 21.91
C ASN A 11 -16.42 12.70 22.71
N PRO A 12 -16.64 12.75 24.05
CA PRO A 12 -16.99 11.57 24.81
C PRO A 12 -18.44 11.19 24.47
N GLY A 13 -18.63 10.28 23.50
CA GLY A 13 -19.96 9.77 23.18
C GLY A 13 -20.18 9.15 21.80
N MET A 14 -19.19 9.12 20.90
CA MET A 14 -19.36 8.39 19.64
C MET A 14 -19.14 6.88 19.82
N PRO A 15 -20.09 6.02 19.40
CA PRO A 15 -19.94 4.58 19.49
C PRO A 15 -19.04 4.11 18.36
N GLY A 16 -17.73 4.01 18.62
CA GLY A 16 -16.79 3.61 17.58
C GLY A 16 -15.33 3.71 18.00
N GLY A 17 -14.93 2.88 18.95
CA GLY A 17 -13.52 2.68 19.31
C GLY A 17 -13.39 1.47 20.22
N ILE A 18 -12.48 0.54 19.89
CA ILE A 18 -12.14 -0.55 20.81
C ILE A 18 -11.44 0.10 22.00
N HIS A 19 -12.15 0.22 23.13
CA HIS A 19 -11.56 0.68 24.38
C HIS A 19 -10.58 -0.38 24.89
N VAL A 20 -9.28 -0.15 24.71
CA VAL A 20 -8.25 -0.87 25.45
C VAL A 20 -8.21 -0.28 26.86
N GLY A 21 -9.13 -0.72 27.72
CA GLY A 21 -9.14 -0.37 29.14
C GLY A 21 -7.87 -0.87 29.83
N LYS A 22 -7.35 -0.07 30.78
CA LYS A 22 -6.25 -0.43 31.70
C LYS A 22 -6.65 -1.53 32.68
N THR A 23 -7.08 -2.68 32.19
CA THR A 23 -7.45 -3.83 33.02
C THR A 23 -6.90 -5.09 32.35
N GLY A 24 -5.58 -5.24 32.48
CA GLY A 24 -4.84 -6.39 31.97
C GLY A 24 -3.80 -6.95 32.93
N GLY A 25 -3.66 -6.38 34.14
CA GLY A 25 -2.63 -6.80 35.11
C GLY A 25 -2.75 -8.27 35.54
N TYR A 26 -3.96 -8.80 35.62
CA TYR A 26 -4.23 -10.19 35.98
C TYR A 26 -3.86 -11.20 34.88
N TRP A 27 -3.77 -10.78 33.60
CA TRP A 27 -3.29 -11.67 32.52
C TRP A 27 -1.80 -12.03 32.69
N TRP A 28 -1.00 -11.13 33.25
CA TRP A 28 0.39 -11.42 33.60
C TRP A 28 0.51 -12.45 34.72
N GLY A 29 -0.37 -12.38 35.73
CA GLY A 29 -0.44 -13.39 36.79
C GLY A 29 -0.82 -14.78 36.26
N ILE A 30 -1.78 -14.83 35.33
CA ILE A 30 -2.24 -16.08 34.71
C ILE A 30 -1.15 -16.66 33.80
N ALA A 31 -0.55 -15.84 32.93
CA ALA A 31 0.52 -16.27 32.04
C ALA A 31 1.74 -16.77 32.83
N ALA A 32 2.13 -16.07 33.90
CA ALA A 32 3.20 -16.52 34.81
C ALA A 32 2.83 -17.85 35.50
N GLY A 33 1.60 -17.99 35.98
CA GLY A 33 1.12 -19.22 36.60
C GLY A 33 1.16 -20.43 35.66
N THR A 34 0.75 -20.26 34.40
CA THR A 34 0.80 -21.33 33.37
C THR A 34 2.22 -21.68 32.98
N LEU A 35 3.13 -20.69 32.88
CA LEU A 35 4.55 -20.91 32.59
C LEU A 35 5.27 -21.67 33.71
N ILE A 36 4.88 -21.45 34.97
CA ILE A 36 5.47 -22.14 36.13
C ILE A 36 4.91 -23.57 36.27
N THR A 37 3.64 -23.80 35.93
CA THR A 37 2.99 -25.11 36.08
C THR A 37 3.19 -26.06 34.89
N ALA A 38 3.41 -25.54 33.68
CA ALA A 38 3.62 -26.37 32.49
C ALA A 38 4.81 -27.36 32.60
N PRO A 39 5.99 -26.99 33.14
CA PRO A 39 7.12 -27.91 33.30
C PRO A 39 6.84 -29.03 34.34
N LEU A 40 6.05 -28.74 35.38
CA LEU A 40 5.66 -29.71 36.40
C LEU A 40 4.69 -30.76 35.83
N LEU A 41 3.73 -30.32 35.02
CA LEU A 41 2.80 -31.21 34.30
C LEU A 41 3.53 -32.10 33.27
N ILE A 42 4.48 -31.53 32.52
CA ILE A 42 5.28 -32.30 31.54
C ILE A 42 6.11 -33.38 32.25
N ARG A 43 6.75 -33.08 33.39
CA ARG A 43 7.52 -34.09 34.15
C ARG A 43 6.66 -35.25 34.67
N THR A 44 5.40 -34.98 35.03
CA THR A 44 4.47 -36.04 35.47
C THR A 44 3.96 -36.91 34.31
N THR A 45 3.74 -36.34 33.13
CA THR A 45 3.25 -37.09 31.96
C THR A 45 4.36 -37.87 31.24
N THR A 46 5.62 -37.44 31.35
CA THR A 46 6.78 -38.18 30.81
C THR A 46 7.32 -39.26 31.76
N GLY A 47 6.63 -39.55 32.87
CA GLY A 47 6.93 -40.69 33.76
C GLY A 47 8.17 -40.54 34.66
N GLN A 48 8.64 -39.30 34.90
CA GLN A 48 9.86 -39.05 35.70
C GLN A 48 9.59 -38.78 37.20
N SER A 49 8.35 -38.92 37.68
CA SER A 49 7.95 -38.69 39.08
C SER A 49 6.92 -39.73 39.53
N ALA A 50 7.13 -40.35 40.70
CA ALA A 50 6.27 -41.41 41.24
C ALA A 50 4.92 -40.93 41.78
N ASP A 51 4.75 -39.63 42.02
CA ASP A 51 3.50 -39.08 42.59
C ASP A 51 2.60 -38.43 41.54
N GLY A 52 1.84 -39.26 40.82
CA GLY A 52 0.77 -38.83 39.91
C GLY A 52 -0.38 -38.07 40.61
N GLN A 53 -0.43 -38.06 41.95
CA GLN A 53 -1.41 -37.31 42.74
C GLN A 53 -1.19 -35.78 42.69
N SER A 54 0.04 -35.32 42.48
CA SER A 54 0.37 -33.88 42.47
C SER A 54 -0.22 -33.13 41.26
N ALA A 55 -0.31 -33.79 40.09
CA ALA A 55 -0.87 -33.18 38.88
C ALA A 55 -2.39 -32.91 38.99
N TRP A 56 -3.12 -33.82 39.64
CA TRP A 56 -4.56 -33.65 39.88
C TRP A 56 -4.87 -32.49 40.82
N LEU A 57 -4.04 -32.27 41.84
CA LEU A 57 -4.17 -31.14 42.76
C LEU A 57 -3.95 -29.79 42.06
N VAL A 58 -3.00 -29.71 41.12
CA VAL A 58 -2.75 -28.50 40.34
C VAL A 58 -3.92 -28.20 39.40
N ILE A 59 -4.48 -29.22 38.73
CA ILE A 59 -5.65 -29.06 37.86
C ILE A 59 -6.89 -28.65 38.66
N ALA A 60 -7.10 -29.26 39.83
CA ALA A 60 -8.20 -28.90 40.73
C ALA A 60 -8.04 -27.45 41.22
N ALA A 61 -6.84 -27.05 41.66
CA ALA A 61 -6.56 -25.69 42.12
C ALA A 61 -6.77 -24.64 41.02
N MET A 62 -6.33 -24.90 39.79
CA MET A 62 -6.54 -23.99 38.66
C MET A 62 -8.01 -23.86 38.27
N SER A 63 -8.77 -24.96 38.35
CA SER A 63 -10.21 -24.96 38.07
C SER A 63 -10.99 -24.17 39.12
N VAL A 64 -10.64 -24.33 40.41
CA VAL A 64 -11.24 -23.57 41.52
C VAL A 64 -10.90 -22.08 41.42
N ALA A 65 -9.66 -21.73 41.07
CA ALA A 65 -9.26 -20.33 40.86
C ALA A 65 -10.04 -19.68 39.70
N ALA A 66 -10.26 -20.42 38.60
CA ALA A 66 -11.05 -19.93 37.47
C ALA A 66 -12.51 -19.63 37.84
N VAL A 67 -13.12 -20.51 38.65
CA VAL A 67 -14.48 -20.34 39.19
C VAL A 67 -14.55 -19.14 40.14
N ALA A 68 -13.59 -18.99 41.04
CA ALA A 68 -13.55 -17.87 41.99
C ALA A 68 -13.43 -16.51 41.28
N VAL A 69 -12.59 -16.42 40.25
CA VAL A 69 -12.45 -15.21 39.42
C VAL A 69 -13.75 -14.91 38.66
N GLY A 70 -14.41 -15.93 38.10
CA GLY A 70 -15.70 -15.78 37.44
C GLY A 70 -16.81 -15.28 38.37
N ILE A 71 -16.86 -15.77 39.62
CA ILE A 71 -17.82 -15.32 40.63
C ILE A 71 -17.51 -13.87 41.07
N GLY A 72 -16.23 -13.50 41.18
CA GLY A 72 -15.80 -12.14 41.50
C GLY A 72 -16.24 -11.12 40.45
N GLU A 73 -16.11 -11.45 39.16
CA GLU A 73 -16.56 -10.59 38.07
C GLU A 73 -18.09 -10.42 38.04
N ALA A 74 -18.85 -11.48 38.36
CA ALA A 74 -20.31 -11.43 38.42
C ALA A 74 -20.84 -10.46 39.50
N ARG A 75 -20.10 -10.30 40.62
CA ARG A 75 -20.46 -9.38 41.70
C ARG A 75 -20.18 -7.91 41.40
N HIS A 76 -19.27 -7.61 40.46
CA HIS A 76 -18.93 -6.23 40.06
C HIS A 76 -19.81 -5.67 38.92
N GLY A 77 -20.97 -6.28 38.65
CA GLY A 77 -21.97 -5.74 37.72
C GLY A 77 -21.59 -5.84 36.24
N MET A 78 -20.46 -6.48 35.91
CA MET A 78 -20.17 -6.88 34.54
C MET A 78 -21.07 -8.08 34.21
N ARG A 79 -22.19 -7.79 33.53
CA ARG A 79 -23.11 -8.84 33.04
C ARG A 79 -22.30 -9.91 32.31
N LEU A 80 -22.82 -11.15 32.40
CA LEU A 80 -22.38 -12.44 31.82
C LEU A 80 -21.99 -12.46 30.31
N ALA A 81 -21.87 -11.30 29.66
CA ALA A 81 -21.86 -11.06 28.23
C ALA A 81 -20.52 -10.50 27.71
N SER A 82 -19.39 -11.13 28.03
CA SER A 82 -18.11 -10.83 27.35
C SER A 82 -17.40 -12.02 26.71
N GLY A 83 -17.94 -13.25 26.77
CA GLY A 83 -17.39 -14.41 26.05
C GLY A 83 -15.97 -14.85 26.50
N ARG A 84 -15.40 -14.21 27.52
CA ARG A 84 -14.01 -14.43 27.96
C ARG A 84 -13.82 -15.74 28.73
N TRP A 85 -14.88 -16.28 29.33
CA TRP A 85 -14.84 -17.61 29.97
C TRP A 85 -14.79 -18.74 28.94
N VAL A 86 -15.36 -18.54 27.74
CA VAL A 86 -15.25 -19.50 26.63
C VAL A 86 -13.80 -19.58 26.15
N LEU A 87 -13.11 -18.45 26.06
CA LEU A 87 -11.68 -18.43 25.75
C LEU A 87 -10.84 -19.14 26.80
N PHE A 88 -11.21 -19.04 28.09
CA PHE A 88 -10.54 -19.76 29.17
C PHE A 88 -10.77 -21.28 29.05
N ALA A 89 -12.02 -21.73 28.88
CA ALA A 89 -12.34 -23.14 28.68
C ALA A 89 -11.67 -23.73 27.42
N VAL A 90 -11.63 -22.96 26.33
CA VAL A 90 -10.95 -23.34 25.08
C VAL A 90 -9.43 -23.39 25.26
N ALA A 91 -8.83 -22.47 26.01
CA ALA A 91 -7.40 -22.51 26.30
C ALA A 91 -7.03 -23.71 27.19
N THR A 92 -7.84 -24.02 28.21
CA THR A 92 -7.63 -25.19 29.06
C THR A 92 -7.80 -26.49 28.27
N LEU A 93 -8.81 -26.58 27.40
CA LEU A 93 -8.99 -27.72 26.48
C LEU A 93 -7.86 -27.81 25.44
N ALA A 94 -7.34 -26.69 24.96
CA ALA A 94 -6.21 -26.66 24.03
C ALA A 94 -4.92 -27.16 24.70
N VAL A 95 -4.68 -26.79 25.96
CA VAL A 95 -3.54 -27.29 26.75
C VAL A 95 -3.64 -28.81 26.96
N LEU A 96 -4.84 -29.31 27.28
CA LEU A 96 -5.12 -30.74 27.37
C LEU A 96 -4.96 -31.45 26.02
N ALA A 97 -5.36 -30.81 24.92
CA ALA A 97 -5.19 -31.32 23.56
C ALA A 97 -3.72 -31.30 23.11
N THR A 98 -2.88 -30.38 23.58
CA THR A 98 -1.44 -30.40 23.28
C THR A 98 -0.68 -31.49 24.05
N ALA A 99 -1.13 -31.89 25.23
CA ALA A 99 -0.51 -32.97 26.00
C ALA A 99 -0.72 -34.35 25.36
N TRP A 100 -1.79 -34.55 24.59
CA TRP A 100 -2.16 -35.85 23.99
C TRP A 100 -2.29 -35.85 22.46
N GLY A 101 -2.50 -34.69 21.83
CA GLY A 101 -2.77 -34.57 20.40
C GLY A 101 -1.51 -34.47 19.54
N ILE A 102 -0.42 -33.91 20.08
CA ILE A 102 0.84 -33.78 19.32
C ILE A 102 1.39 -35.16 18.93
N PRO A 103 1.50 -36.18 19.83
CA PRO A 103 2.01 -37.51 19.48
C PRO A 103 1.10 -38.28 18.50
N ALA A 104 -0.22 -38.14 18.64
CA ALA A 104 -1.19 -38.82 17.79
C ALA A 104 -1.19 -38.27 16.36
N ILE A 105 -1.02 -36.95 16.21
CA ILE A 105 -1.01 -36.27 14.91
C ILE A 105 0.30 -36.54 14.16
N SER A 106 1.46 -36.58 14.83
CA SER A 106 2.72 -36.97 14.18
C SER A 106 2.72 -38.44 13.72
N TYR A 107 2.10 -39.35 14.49
CA TYR A 107 1.96 -40.75 14.08
C TYR A 107 1.06 -40.90 12.84
N LEU A 108 -0.08 -40.20 12.81
CA LEU A 108 -1.02 -40.24 11.68
C LEU A 108 -0.45 -39.56 10.42
N LEU A 109 0.27 -38.44 10.56
CA LEU A 109 0.91 -37.75 9.43
C LEU A 109 2.08 -38.56 8.87
N GLY A 110 2.88 -39.22 9.71
CA GLY A 110 3.95 -40.12 9.27
C GLY A 110 3.41 -41.35 8.53
N TYR A 111 2.39 -42.00 9.10
CA TYR A 111 1.86 -43.27 8.59
C TYR A 111 1.00 -43.10 7.31
N TYR A 112 0.16 -42.06 7.24
CA TYR A 112 -0.72 -41.82 6.08
C TYR A 112 -0.26 -40.73 5.11
N GLY A 113 0.67 -39.85 5.52
CA GLY A 113 1.13 -38.71 4.72
C GLY A 113 2.31 -39.06 3.80
N TRP A 114 3.17 -40.00 4.20
CA TRP A 114 4.38 -40.36 3.47
C TRP A 114 4.13 -40.87 2.03
N PRO A 115 3.13 -41.73 1.74
CA PRO A 115 2.84 -42.16 0.36
C PRO A 115 2.31 -41.03 -0.52
N ARG A 116 1.60 -40.05 0.05
CA ARG A 116 1.00 -38.91 -0.69
C ARG A 116 2.01 -37.80 -0.98
N TYR A 117 3.03 -37.65 -0.14
CA TYR A 117 4.13 -36.71 -0.36
C TYR A 117 4.99 -37.10 -1.58
N VAL A 118 5.29 -38.40 -1.72
CA VAL A 118 6.04 -38.93 -2.87
C VAL A 118 5.27 -38.74 -4.19
N GLN A 119 3.94 -38.91 -4.16
CA GLN A 119 3.06 -38.68 -5.32
C GLN A 119 2.93 -37.19 -5.69
N ARG A 120 2.93 -36.28 -4.71
CA ARG A 120 2.92 -34.83 -4.96
C ARG A 120 4.21 -34.33 -5.60
N ARG A 121 5.37 -34.88 -5.21
CA ARG A 121 6.67 -34.49 -5.79
C ARG A 121 6.81 -34.90 -7.28
N GLN A 122 6.12 -35.95 -7.71
CA GLN A 122 6.01 -36.30 -9.14
C GLN A 122 5.03 -35.37 -9.90
N ARG A 123 3.93 -34.93 -9.27
CA ARG A 123 3.02 -33.91 -9.82
C ARG A 123 3.63 -32.51 -9.93
N SER A 124 4.57 -32.14 -9.07
CA SER A 124 5.27 -30.86 -9.16
C SER A 124 6.10 -30.72 -10.44
N LYS A 125 6.62 -31.83 -10.99
CA LYS A 125 7.34 -31.83 -12.28
C LYS A 125 6.39 -31.65 -13.48
N THR A 126 5.13 -32.06 -13.39
CA THR A 126 4.12 -31.80 -14.43
C THR A 126 3.40 -30.44 -14.25
N ALA A 127 3.35 -29.89 -13.03
CA ALA A 127 2.74 -28.59 -12.74
C ALA A 127 3.54 -27.38 -13.28
N VAL A 128 4.88 -27.49 -13.35
CA VAL A 128 5.73 -26.44 -13.96
C VAL A 128 5.45 -26.30 -15.48
N ALA A 129 5.05 -27.38 -16.16
CA ALA A 129 4.57 -27.33 -17.54
C ALA A 129 3.14 -26.75 -17.67
N GLY A 130 2.35 -26.75 -16.60
CA GLY A 130 1.00 -26.17 -16.52
C GLY A 130 1.00 -24.65 -16.28
N ALA A 131 1.91 -24.14 -15.45
CA ALA A 131 2.04 -22.71 -15.14
C ALA A 131 2.36 -21.86 -16.40
N GLY A 132 3.14 -22.41 -17.34
CA GLY A 132 3.38 -21.77 -18.64
C GLY A 132 2.15 -21.72 -19.56
N ARG A 133 1.18 -22.63 -19.38
CA ARG A 133 -0.12 -22.62 -20.07
C ARG A 133 -1.11 -21.66 -19.42
N GLU A 134 -1.03 -21.46 -18.10
CA GLU A 134 -1.89 -20.54 -17.35
C GLU A 134 -1.58 -19.07 -17.65
N LEU A 135 -0.30 -18.68 -17.69
CA LEU A 135 0.13 -17.33 -18.14
C LEU A 135 -0.27 -17.03 -19.59
N LYS A 136 -0.32 -18.05 -20.44
CA LYS A 136 -0.76 -17.93 -21.85
C LYS A 136 -2.28 -17.84 -21.95
N ASN A 137 -3.00 -18.55 -21.09
CA ASN A 137 -4.46 -18.47 -20.97
C ASN A 137 -4.92 -17.18 -20.31
N GLU A 138 -4.19 -16.63 -19.34
CA GLU A 138 -4.50 -15.36 -18.68
C GLU A 138 -4.40 -14.21 -19.68
N LYS A 139 -3.29 -14.13 -20.46
CA LYS A 139 -3.14 -13.18 -21.58
C LYS A 139 -4.24 -13.35 -22.65
N ARG A 140 -4.68 -14.58 -22.91
CA ARG A 140 -5.76 -14.89 -23.87
C ARG A 140 -7.15 -14.55 -23.29
N LEU A 141 -7.35 -14.70 -21.98
CA LEU A 141 -8.57 -14.30 -21.27
C LEU A 141 -8.67 -12.78 -21.20
N THR A 142 -7.58 -12.07 -20.92
CA THR A 142 -7.57 -10.59 -20.98
C THR A 142 -7.90 -10.14 -22.41
N ALA A 143 -7.26 -10.72 -23.44
CA ALA A 143 -7.58 -10.43 -24.84
C ALA A 143 -9.04 -10.75 -25.22
N THR A 144 -9.64 -11.80 -24.65
CA THR A 144 -11.04 -12.18 -24.90
C THR A 144 -12.02 -11.27 -24.15
N LEU A 145 -11.72 -10.90 -22.89
CA LEU A 145 -12.51 -9.96 -22.09
C LEU A 145 -12.54 -8.55 -22.72
N PHE A 146 -11.48 -8.14 -23.41
CA PHE A 146 -11.44 -6.87 -24.14
C PHE A 146 -12.29 -6.84 -25.41
N ASN A 147 -12.69 -8.00 -25.95
CA ASN A 147 -13.37 -8.09 -27.25
C ASN A 147 -14.89 -8.25 -27.16
N THR A 148 -15.45 -8.50 -25.96
CA THR A 148 -16.85 -8.92 -25.81
C THR A 148 -17.86 -7.80 -25.55
N TYR A 149 -17.44 -6.56 -25.27
CA TYR A 149 -18.38 -5.48 -24.95
C TYR A 149 -18.31 -4.31 -25.94
N GLY A 150 -18.65 -4.60 -27.19
CA GLY A 150 -19.14 -3.63 -28.15
C GLY A 150 -20.67 -3.69 -28.21
N GLY A 151 -21.36 -2.99 -27.31
CA GLY A 151 -22.82 -2.98 -27.26
C GLY A 151 -23.39 -1.75 -26.56
N ASP A 152 -24.10 -0.94 -27.34
CA ASP A 152 -25.01 0.16 -27.02
C ASP A 152 -24.56 1.32 -26.11
N ARG A 153 -24.32 2.46 -26.76
CA ARG A 153 -23.93 3.77 -26.20
C ARG A 153 -25.10 4.68 -25.80
N ALA A 154 -26.32 4.17 -25.64
CA ALA A 154 -27.52 5.01 -25.57
C ALA A 154 -28.32 4.95 -24.25
N ALA A 155 -27.74 4.47 -23.14
CA ALA A 155 -28.36 4.55 -21.82
C ALA A 155 -27.56 5.50 -20.90
N VAL A 156 -28.16 6.61 -20.52
CA VAL A 156 -27.69 7.47 -19.42
C VAL A 156 -27.45 6.57 -18.21
N SER A 157 -26.20 6.51 -17.73
CA SER A 157 -25.76 5.45 -16.82
C SER A 157 -26.52 5.47 -15.50
N ASN A 158 -27.34 4.45 -15.23
CA ASN A 158 -27.95 4.17 -13.93
C ASN A 158 -26.93 3.72 -12.86
N LEU A 159 -25.64 4.01 -13.06
CA LEU A 159 -24.59 3.60 -12.14
C LEU A 159 -24.61 4.51 -10.89
N PRO A 160 -24.61 3.95 -9.67
CA PRO A 160 -24.66 4.73 -8.45
C PRO A 160 -23.42 5.62 -8.32
N THR A 161 -23.62 6.88 -7.92
CA THR A 161 -22.55 7.84 -7.64
C THR A 161 -22.38 8.01 -6.13
N ARG A 162 -21.14 8.02 -5.66
CA ARG A 162 -20.79 8.13 -4.24
C ARG A 162 -19.68 9.14 -4.07
N ALA A 163 -19.93 10.21 -3.33
CA ALA A 163 -18.90 11.19 -3.00
C ALA A 163 -17.95 10.64 -1.92
N GLY A 164 -16.65 10.90 -2.08
CA GLY A 164 -15.62 10.37 -1.18
C GLY A 164 -15.27 8.89 -1.44
N GLY A 165 -14.29 8.38 -0.70
CA GLY A 165 -13.89 6.97 -0.78
C GLY A 165 -14.96 6.03 -0.20
N TYR A 166 -15.18 4.89 -0.83
CA TYR A 166 -16.14 3.85 -0.42
C TYR A 166 -15.51 2.86 0.58
N PHE A 167 -16.22 2.53 1.66
CA PHE A 167 -15.75 1.65 2.74
C PHE A 167 -16.64 0.43 3.02
N GLY A 168 -17.65 0.18 2.17
CA GLY A 168 -18.58 -0.93 2.35
C GLY A 168 -20.02 -0.46 2.49
N VAL A 169 -20.85 -1.34 3.05
CA VAL A 169 -22.25 -1.08 3.37
C VAL A 169 -22.49 -1.34 4.85
N ASN A 170 -23.43 -0.61 5.45
CA ASN A 170 -23.91 -0.91 6.80
C ASN A 170 -24.96 -2.05 6.78
N ASP A 171 -25.43 -2.44 7.96
CA ASP A 171 -26.44 -3.50 8.14
C ASP A 171 -27.78 -3.20 7.45
N ARG A 172 -28.01 -1.94 7.05
CA ARG A 172 -29.20 -1.49 6.32
C ARG A 172 -28.98 -1.42 4.81
N GLY A 173 -27.83 -1.90 4.32
CA GLY A 173 -27.46 -1.86 2.90
C GLY A 173 -27.05 -0.47 2.38
N GLN A 174 -26.84 0.50 3.25
CA GLN A 174 -26.44 1.86 2.86
C GLN A 174 -24.92 1.92 2.74
N ALA A 175 -24.43 2.51 1.64
CA ALA A 175 -23.00 2.69 1.42
C ALA A 175 -22.37 3.60 2.48
N ILE A 176 -21.23 3.17 3.02
CA ILE A 176 -20.40 3.96 3.92
C ILE A 176 -19.32 4.62 3.08
N THR A 177 -19.24 5.94 3.11
CA THR A 177 -18.25 6.72 2.36
C THR A 177 -17.56 7.73 3.25
N ALA A 178 -16.33 8.12 2.89
CA ALA A 178 -15.70 9.31 3.46
C ALA A 178 -16.45 10.59 3.03
N ALA A 179 -16.18 11.68 3.74
CA ALA A 179 -16.62 13.00 3.33
C ALA A 179 -16.06 13.34 1.93
N ALA A 180 -16.85 14.05 1.11
CA ALA A 180 -16.49 14.39 -0.27
C ALA A 180 -15.17 15.17 -0.40
N ARG A 181 -14.83 15.98 0.61
CA ARG A 181 -13.58 16.74 0.72
C ARG A 181 -12.61 16.18 1.79
N GLY A 182 -12.92 15.02 2.35
CA GLY A 182 -12.09 14.37 3.35
C GLY A 182 -11.05 13.46 2.71
N ALA A 183 -9.92 13.27 3.41
CA ALA A 183 -8.95 12.23 3.09
C ALA A 183 -9.21 10.98 3.93
N ALA A 184 -8.86 9.81 3.40
CA ALA A 184 -8.94 8.55 4.12
C ALA A 184 -7.69 7.72 3.88
N LEU A 185 -7.22 7.03 4.93
CA LEU A 185 -6.06 6.16 4.91
C LEU A 185 -6.50 4.71 5.15
N VAL A 186 -6.19 3.82 4.20
CA VAL A 186 -6.52 2.39 4.27
C VAL A 186 -5.24 1.59 4.46
N ILE A 187 -5.09 1.00 5.63
CA ILE A 187 -3.92 0.17 5.99
C ILE A 187 -4.36 -1.28 6.03
N GLY A 188 -3.66 -2.14 5.29
CA GLY A 188 -3.91 -3.57 5.32
C GLY A 188 -2.79 -4.36 4.65
N PRO A 189 -2.48 -5.58 5.14
CA PRO A 189 -1.44 -6.43 4.58
C PRO A 189 -1.72 -6.80 3.11
N PRO A 190 -0.74 -7.29 2.36
CA PRO A 190 -0.99 -7.90 1.05
C PRO A 190 -2.10 -8.96 1.14
N GLY A 191 -3.01 -8.99 0.15
CA GLY A 191 -4.13 -9.94 0.12
C GLY A 191 -5.32 -9.59 1.02
N SER A 192 -5.28 -8.52 1.81
CA SER A 192 -6.41 -8.07 2.67
C SER A 192 -7.65 -7.56 1.92
N GLY A 193 -7.61 -7.53 0.58
CA GLY A 193 -8.73 -7.04 -0.22
C GLY A 193 -8.84 -5.51 -0.30
N LYS A 194 -7.87 -4.72 0.20
CA LYS A 194 -7.92 -3.24 0.12
C LYS A 194 -8.21 -2.71 -1.29
N THR A 195 -7.62 -3.31 -2.33
CA THR A 195 -7.85 -2.89 -3.71
C THR A 195 -9.28 -3.19 -4.16
N GLN A 196 -9.75 -4.43 -3.93
CA GLN A 196 -11.05 -4.90 -4.40
C GLN A 196 -12.22 -4.32 -3.59
N GLY A 197 -12.08 -4.24 -2.27
CA GLY A 197 -13.13 -3.81 -1.35
C GLY A 197 -13.26 -2.29 -1.17
N VAL A 198 -12.18 -1.53 -1.41
CA VAL A 198 -12.17 -0.08 -1.20
C VAL A 198 -11.79 0.70 -2.46
N ILE A 199 -10.63 0.43 -3.07
CA ILE A 199 -10.13 1.26 -4.19
C ILE A 199 -11.00 1.12 -5.45
N MET A 200 -11.23 -0.12 -5.92
CA MET A 200 -12.05 -0.40 -7.12
C MET A 200 -13.46 0.23 -7.03
N PRO A 201 -14.25 0.01 -5.96
CA PRO A 201 -15.57 0.63 -5.85
C PRO A 201 -15.49 2.16 -5.70
N SER A 202 -14.48 2.70 -5.00
CA SER A 202 -14.29 4.16 -4.92
C SER A 202 -14.09 4.79 -6.30
N VAL A 203 -13.26 4.17 -7.14
CA VAL A 203 -13.04 4.63 -8.52
C VAL A 203 -14.30 4.44 -9.37
N ALA A 204 -14.91 3.26 -9.34
CA ALA A 204 -16.10 2.94 -10.14
C ALA A 204 -17.28 3.88 -9.84
N PHE A 205 -17.48 4.27 -8.58
CA PHE A 205 -18.60 5.10 -8.15
C PHE A 205 -18.25 6.59 -7.97
N ALA A 206 -17.01 7.01 -8.26
CA ALA A 206 -16.61 8.40 -8.16
C ALA A 206 -17.58 9.31 -8.95
N PRO A 207 -18.04 10.42 -8.37
CA PRO A 207 -19.13 11.23 -8.94
C PRO A 207 -18.67 12.05 -10.15
N ALA A 208 -17.36 12.28 -10.28
CA ALA A 208 -16.76 13.09 -11.34
C ALA A 208 -15.45 12.43 -11.83
N ALA A 209 -14.60 13.19 -12.52
CA ALA A 209 -13.26 12.75 -12.90
C ALA A 209 -12.48 12.25 -11.67
N CYS A 210 -11.75 11.16 -11.84
CA CYS A 210 -10.94 10.56 -10.80
C CYS A 210 -9.60 10.11 -11.37
N VAL A 211 -8.53 10.31 -10.61
CA VAL A 211 -7.19 9.79 -10.91
C VAL A 211 -6.92 8.63 -9.99
N SER A 212 -6.51 7.49 -10.55
CA SER A 212 -6.12 6.31 -9.80
C SER A 212 -4.70 5.92 -10.18
N THR A 213 -3.80 5.91 -9.22
CA THR A 213 -2.41 5.47 -9.38
C THR A 213 -2.27 4.04 -8.90
N SER A 214 -1.75 3.15 -9.73
CA SER A 214 -1.54 1.74 -9.38
C SER A 214 -0.36 1.18 -10.15
N MET A 215 0.46 0.35 -9.50
CA MET A 215 1.52 -0.43 -10.17
C MET A 215 0.94 -1.62 -10.97
N LYS A 216 -0.36 -1.92 -10.82
CA LYS A 216 -1.06 -3.02 -11.50
C LYS A 216 -2.22 -2.51 -12.31
N ALA A 217 -2.46 -3.12 -13.47
CA ALA A 217 -3.59 -2.81 -14.35
C ALA A 217 -4.97 -3.25 -13.80
N GLU A 218 -5.01 -3.95 -12.66
CA GLU A 218 -6.24 -4.55 -12.10
C GLU A 218 -7.34 -3.52 -11.78
N VAL A 219 -6.99 -2.32 -11.29
CA VAL A 219 -7.98 -1.27 -10.99
C VAL A 219 -8.61 -0.74 -12.26
N LEU A 220 -7.82 -0.48 -13.30
CA LEU A 220 -8.34 -0.04 -14.59
C LEU A 220 -9.24 -1.11 -15.20
N ALA A 221 -8.77 -2.36 -15.24
CA ALA A 221 -9.52 -3.49 -15.79
C ALA A 221 -10.88 -3.68 -15.09
N ALA A 222 -10.91 -3.55 -13.75
CA ALA A 222 -12.14 -3.73 -12.98
C ALA A 222 -13.14 -2.56 -13.11
N THR A 223 -12.67 -1.35 -13.46
CA THR A 223 -13.49 -0.14 -13.37
C THR A 223 -13.80 0.50 -14.73
N MET A 224 -13.03 0.20 -15.78
CA MET A 224 -13.11 0.91 -17.05
C MET A 224 -14.50 0.91 -17.68
N THR A 225 -15.21 -0.23 -17.67
CA THR A 225 -16.55 -0.35 -18.28
C THR A 225 -17.54 0.59 -17.59
N ALA A 226 -17.54 0.62 -16.26
CA ALA A 226 -18.40 1.51 -15.48
C ALA A 226 -18.01 2.99 -15.66
N ARG A 227 -16.72 3.28 -15.85
CA ARG A 227 -16.23 4.65 -16.07
C ARG A 227 -16.49 5.15 -17.50
N GLN A 228 -16.38 4.28 -18.50
CA GLN A 228 -16.65 4.59 -19.91
C GLN A 228 -18.12 4.95 -20.16
N GLN A 229 -19.05 4.41 -19.36
CA GLN A 229 -20.47 4.82 -19.38
C GLN A 229 -20.68 6.27 -18.91
N ARG A 230 -19.73 6.86 -18.18
CA ARG A 230 -19.81 8.24 -17.68
C ARG A 230 -18.95 9.22 -18.46
N GLY A 231 -17.90 8.77 -19.11
CA GLY A 231 -16.98 9.65 -19.83
C GLY A 231 -15.77 8.93 -20.39
N ARG A 232 -14.73 9.70 -20.70
CA ARG A 232 -13.49 9.17 -21.27
C ARG A 232 -12.63 8.54 -20.17
N CYS A 233 -11.98 7.43 -20.51
CA CYS A 233 -10.97 6.79 -19.68
C CYS A 233 -9.61 6.98 -20.35
N TRP A 234 -8.63 7.40 -19.55
CA TRP A 234 -7.24 7.57 -20.00
C TRP A 234 -6.31 6.62 -19.26
N LEU A 235 -5.28 6.15 -19.94
CA LEU A 235 -4.17 5.38 -19.35
C LEU A 235 -2.87 6.13 -19.58
N PHE A 236 -2.22 6.55 -18.50
CA PHE A 236 -0.84 6.99 -18.52
C PHE A 236 0.05 5.82 -18.11
N ASP A 237 0.85 5.34 -19.06
CA ASP A 237 1.86 4.29 -18.81
C ASP A 237 3.18 4.69 -19.49
N PRO A 238 4.15 5.24 -18.73
CA PRO A 238 5.48 5.53 -19.24
C PRO A 238 6.22 4.31 -19.79
N GLY A 239 5.87 3.09 -19.34
CA GLY A 239 6.45 1.84 -19.80
C GLY A 239 5.99 1.42 -21.21
N GLY A 240 5.03 2.14 -21.80
CA GLY A 240 4.63 1.96 -23.20
C GLY A 240 3.68 0.79 -23.46
N GLY A 241 2.98 0.27 -22.44
CA GLY A 241 1.94 -0.72 -22.63
C GLY A 241 0.78 -0.17 -23.48
N PRO A 242 0.26 -0.94 -24.47
CA PRO A 242 -0.87 -0.48 -25.26
C PRO A 242 -2.11 -0.31 -24.37
N PRO A 243 -2.89 0.78 -24.50
CA PRO A 243 -4.12 0.93 -23.75
C PRO A 243 -5.14 -0.13 -24.21
N PRO A 244 -5.98 -0.64 -23.29
CA PRO A 244 -7.04 -1.54 -23.71
C PRO A 244 -8.12 -0.84 -24.54
N ALA A 245 -8.96 -1.63 -25.21
CA ALA A 245 -10.03 -1.11 -26.06
C ALA A 245 -10.92 -0.08 -25.33
N GLY A 246 -11.20 1.04 -26.01
CA GLY A 246 -11.99 2.15 -25.44
C GLY A 246 -11.25 3.03 -24.43
N VAL A 247 -9.98 2.75 -24.10
CA VAL A 247 -9.13 3.61 -23.28
C VAL A 247 -8.19 4.41 -24.17
N ILE A 248 -8.00 5.67 -23.80
CA ILE A 248 -7.18 6.61 -24.54
C ILE A 248 -5.80 6.63 -23.90
N ALA A 249 -4.74 6.35 -24.67
CA ALA A 249 -3.38 6.56 -24.20
C ALA A 249 -3.17 8.03 -23.85
N LEU A 250 -2.78 8.31 -22.61
CA LEU A 250 -2.35 9.63 -22.17
C LEU A 250 -0.86 9.76 -22.44
N ARG A 251 -0.50 10.78 -23.20
CA ARG A 251 0.89 11.24 -23.33
C ARG A 251 1.02 12.53 -22.53
N TRP A 252 2.10 12.66 -21.78
CA TRP A 252 2.37 13.84 -20.98
C TRP A 252 3.81 14.28 -21.22
N ASN A 253 3.98 15.60 -21.34
CA ASN A 253 5.28 16.25 -21.47
C ASN A 253 5.38 17.29 -20.35
N PRO A 254 6.33 17.19 -19.40
CA PRO A 254 6.46 18.14 -18.30
C PRO A 254 6.72 19.58 -18.78
N LEU A 255 7.25 19.75 -20.01
CA LEU A 255 7.49 21.06 -20.60
C LEU A 255 6.21 21.85 -20.89
N CYS A 256 5.02 21.21 -20.88
CA CYS A 256 3.76 21.93 -21.07
C CYS A 256 3.46 22.94 -19.96
N ASP A 257 3.99 22.70 -18.76
CA ASP A 257 3.81 23.57 -17.59
C ASP A 257 4.92 24.61 -17.47
N VAL A 258 5.97 24.53 -18.31
CA VAL A 258 7.10 25.46 -18.30
C VAL A 258 6.77 26.65 -19.21
N ILE A 259 6.20 27.69 -18.62
CA ILE A 259 5.83 28.92 -19.34
C ILE A 259 6.86 30.04 -19.17
N ASP A 260 7.63 30.00 -18.08
CA ASP A 260 8.69 30.93 -17.71
C ASP A 260 9.71 30.21 -16.80
N TRP A 261 10.71 30.96 -16.34
CA TRP A 261 11.77 30.44 -15.46
C TRP A 261 11.24 29.94 -14.10
N ASP A 262 10.31 30.66 -13.47
CA ASP A 262 9.74 30.26 -12.19
C ASP A 262 8.89 28.98 -12.31
N ALA A 263 8.18 28.83 -13.42
CA ALA A 263 7.47 27.61 -13.76
C ALA A 263 8.42 26.44 -13.98
N ALA A 264 9.58 26.65 -14.62
CA ALA A 264 10.62 25.62 -14.75
C ALA A 264 11.10 25.12 -13.39
N ARG A 265 11.39 26.04 -12.45
CA ARG A 265 11.76 25.72 -11.07
C ARG A 265 10.64 24.97 -10.34
N SER A 266 9.41 25.43 -10.47
CA SER A 266 8.24 24.79 -9.87
C SER A 266 8.01 23.37 -10.39
N VAL A 267 8.17 23.14 -11.70
CA VAL A 267 8.09 21.81 -12.31
C VAL A 267 9.21 20.91 -11.81
N ALA A 268 10.45 21.41 -11.75
CA ALA A 268 11.59 20.67 -11.21
C ALA A 268 11.33 20.21 -9.77
N ALA A 269 10.88 21.11 -8.89
CA ALA A 269 10.55 20.79 -7.50
C ALA A 269 9.45 19.72 -7.37
N ARG A 270 8.43 19.73 -8.25
CA ARG A 270 7.40 18.69 -8.27
C ARG A 270 7.93 17.33 -8.71
N LEU A 271 8.91 17.30 -9.61
CA LEU A 271 9.52 16.08 -10.12
C LEU A 271 10.54 15.47 -9.14
N THR A 272 11.32 16.30 -8.43
CA THR A 272 12.31 15.86 -7.45
C THR A 272 11.73 15.59 -6.06
N GLY A 273 10.65 16.29 -5.68
CA GLY A 273 10.03 16.22 -4.36
C GLY A 273 9.74 14.81 -3.82
N PRO A 274 9.22 13.86 -4.61
CA PRO A 274 8.98 12.48 -4.14
C PRO A 274 10.22 11.75 -3.64
N VAL A 275 11.42 12.12 -4.10
CA VAL A 275 12.70 11.50 -3.69
C VAL A 275 13.05 11.89 -2.25
N ARG A 276 12.74 13.12 -1.84
CA ARG A 276 12.98 13.62 -0.47
C ARG A 276 12.23 12.82 0.60
N GLY A 277 11.05 12.30 0.29
CA GLY A 277 10.23 11.53 1.24
C GLY A 277 10.66 10.07 1.43
N GLY A 278 11.48 9.53 0.54
CA GLY A 278 11.97 8.15 0.58
C GLY A 278 13.36 7.99 1.20
N ALA A 279 14.20 9.03 1.11
CA ALA A 279 15.49 9.08 1.77
C ALA A 279 15.27 9.38 3.26
N GLY A 280 15.54 8.41 4.14
CA GLY A 280 15.46 8.65 5.58
C GLY A 280 16.35 9.83 5.97
N THR A 281 15.76 10.83 6.64
CA THR A 281 16.29 11.97 7.42
C THR A 281 17.81 12.20 7.47
N SER A 282 18.51 12.15 6.35
CA SER A 282 19.96 12.32 6.26
C SER A 282 20.22 13.58 5.45
N HIS A 283 20.87 14.55 6.09
CA HIS A 283 21.13 15.87 5.52
C HIS A 283 21.90 15.83 4.18
N ASP A 284 22.72 14.79 3.94
CA ASP A 284 23.44 14.63 2.68
C ASP A 284 22.53 14.26 1.51
N GLY A 285 21.45 13.49 1.73
CA GLY A 285 20.51 13.12 0.68
C GLY A 285 19.73 14.34 0.16
N ASP A 286 19.43 15.29 1.05
CA ASP A 286 18.74 16.52 0.69
C ASP A 286 19.61 17.43 -0.19
N HIS A 287 20.92 17.49 0.07
CA HIS A 287 21.87 18.29 -0.73
C HIS A 287 21.94 17.85 -2.19
N TRP A 288 22.02 16.55 -2.46
CA TRP A 288 22.04 16.03 -3.83
C TRP A 288 20.72 16.28 -4.55
N VAL A 289 19.59 16.16 -3.84
CA VAL A 289 18.27 16.44 -4.40
C VAL A 289 18.12 17.93 -4.73
N ASP A 290 18.62 18.84 -3.90
CA ASP A 290 18.60 20.28 -4.16
C ASP A 290 19.42 20.66 -5.40
N ARG A 291 20.59 20.04 -5.55
CA ARG A 291 21.43 20.23 -6.73
C ARG A 291 20.77 19.66 -7.99
N ALA A 292 20.19 18.47 -7.90
CA ALA A 292 19.45 17.85 -9.00
C ALA A 292 18.21 18.67 -9.39
N GLU A 293 17.49 19.25 -8.42
CA GLU A 293 16.36 20.15 -8.66
C GLU A 293 16.80 21.41 -9.40
N THR A 294 17.90 22.02 -8.96
CA THR A 294 18.45 23.21 -9.63
C THR A 294 18.87 22.86 -11.05
N TRP A 295 19.60 21.76 -11.25
CA TRP A 295 20.03 21.29 -12.58
C TRP A 295 18.83 21.02 -13.49
N LEU A 296 17.83 20.29 -12.99
CA LEU A 296 16.61 19.99 -13.73
C LEU A 296 15.83 21.26 -14.11
N SER A 297 15.82 22.29 -13.27
CA SER A 297 15.16 23.57 -13.60
C SER A 297 15.78 24.25 -14.82
N VAL A 298 17.11 24.25 -14.92
CA VAL A 298 17.86 24.78 -16.07
C VAL A 298 17.55 23.97 -17.33
N LEU A 299 17.63 22.64 -17.23
CA LEU A 299 17.37 21.76 -18.39
C LEU A 299 15.93 21.84 -18.88
N LEU A 300 14.95 21.90 -17.99
CA LEU A 300 13.54 22.09 -18.35
C LEU A 300 13.34 23.41 -19.09
N TYR A 301 13.98 24.49 -18.61
CA TYR A 301 13.87 25.80 -19.23
C TYR A 301 14.52 25.83 -20.62
N ALA A 302 15.76 25.37 -20.73
CA ALA A 302 16.45 25.25 -22.01
C ALA A 302 15.68 24.36 -23.00
N ALA A 303 15.14 23.22 -22.55
CA ALA A 303 14.39 22.31 -23.41
C ALA A 303 13.04 22.90 -23.84
N ARG A 304 12.45 23.79 -23.04
CA ARG A 304 11.25 24.53 -23.42
C ARG A 304 11.55 25.56 -24.51
N LEU A 305 12.69 26.23 -24.43
CA LEU A 305 13.11 27.29 -25.35
C LEU A 305 13.69 26.77 -26.66
N SER A 306 14.19 25.52 -26.69
CA SER A 306 14.88 24.97 -27.87
C SER A 306 14.01 24.90 -29.14
N GLN A 307 12.69 24.73 -28.99
CA GLN A 307 11.74 24.72 -30.11
C GLN A 307 10.31 25.03 -29.65
N PRO A 308 9.41 25.46 -30.56
CA PRO A 308 8.00 25.63 -30.26
C PRO A 308 7.38 24.34 -29.67
N GLY A 309 6.82 24.43 -28.47
CA GLY A 309 6.24 23.27 -27.77
C GLY A 309 7.21 22.53 -26.85
N GLY A 310 8.51 22.82 -26.93
CA GLY A 310 9.58 22.21 -26.14
C GLY A 310 10.07 20.86 -26.68
N ASP A 311 11.33 20.52 -26.41
CA ASP A 311 11.97 19.26 -26.80
C ASP A 311 12.21 18.34 -25.59
N ILE A 312 11.24 17.45 -25.33
CA ILE A 312 11.37 16.42 -24.28
C ILE A 312 12.48 15.41 -24.59
N ALA A 313 12.82 15.20 -25.87
CA ALA A 313 13.89 14.29 -26.24
C ALA A 313 15.26 14.91 -25.92
N ALA A 314 15.44 16.21 -26.17
CA ALA A 314 16.63 16.95 -25.70
C ALA A 314 16.74 16.90 -24.18
N LEU A 315 15.66 17.22 -23.45
CA LEU A 315 15.63 17.11 -21.99
C LEU A 315 16.08 15.72 -21.52
N ALA A 316 15.52 14.65 -22.10
CA ALA A 316 15.89 13.29 -21.73
C ALA A 316 17.37 12.97 -22.03
N ARG A 317 17.88 13.37 -23.21
CA ARG A 317 19.31 13.18 -23.55
C ARG A 317 20.21 13.92 -22.57
N TRP A 318 19.88 15.16 -22.24
CA TRP A 318 20.65 16.00 -21.32
C TRP A 318 20.66 15.42 -19.90
N CYS A 319 19.52 14.99 -19.39
CA CYS A 319 19.45 14.32 -18.09
C CYS A 319 20.30 13.03 -18.03
N MET A 320 20.40 12.28 -19.13
CA MET A 320 21.20 11.04 -19.19
C MET A 320 22.69 11.28 -19.47
N SER A 321 23.09 12.49 -19.84
CA SER A 321 24.48 12.79 -20.24
C SER A 321 24.92 14.18 -19.76
N PRO A 322 25.13 14.36 -18.45
CA PRO A 322 25.43 15.67 -17.86
C PRO A 322 26.70 16.31 -18.42
N THR A 323 27.69 15.49 -18.79
CA THR A 323 28.96 15.93 -19.38
C THR A 323 28.83 16.36 -20.84
N ALA A 324 27.86 15.80 -21.59
CA ALA A 324 27.59 16.16 -22.98
C ALA A 324 26.48 17.22 -23.15
N THR A 325 25.77 17.54 -22.06
CA THR A 325 24.64 18.48 -22.04
C THR A 325 25.07 19.92 -22.32
N GLY A 326 26.26 20.29 -21.83
CA GLY A 326 26.72 21.68 -21.75
C GLY A 326 26.52 22.47 -23.05
N PRO A 327 27.11 22.06 -24.19
CA PRO A 327 27.12 22.88 -25.39
C PRO A 327 25.73 23.12 -26.02
N GLU A 328 24.84 22.12 -26.00
CA GLU A 328 23.51 22.25 -26.62
C GLU A 328 22.58 23.13 -25.76
N ALA A 329 22.53 22.89 -24.45
CA ALA A 329 21.71 23.69 -23.55
C ALA A 329 22.22 25.13 -23.43
N GLU A 330 23.55 25.31 -23.40
CA GLU A 330 24.19 26.62 -23.38
C GLU A 330 23.88 27.41 -24.65
N ALA A 331 23.99 26.80 -25.83
CA ALA A 331 23.66 27.47 -27.09
C ALA A 331 22.21 27.98 -27.12
N VAL A 332 21.26 27.19 -26.60
CA VAL A 332 19.85 27.61 -26.50
C VAL A 332 19.69 28.79 -25.54
N LEU A 333 20.38 28.76 -24.40
CA LEU A 333 20.29 29.85 -23.42
C LEU A 333 20.97 31.13 -23.92
N ILE A 334 22.09 31.05 -24.65
CA ILE A 334 22.75 32.20 -25.27
C ILE A 334 21.79 32.92 -26.23
N VAL A 335 21.14 32.17 -27.13
CA VAL A 335 20.14 32.74 -28.05
C VAL A 335 18.99 33.39 -27.27
N ALA A 336 18.51 32.74 -26.21
CA ALA A 336 17.45 33.29 -25.36
C ALA A 336 17.86 34.59 -24.63
N GLN A 337 19.14 34.73 -24.25
CA GLN A 337 19.69 35.96 -23.67
C GLN A 337 19.77 37.08 -24.70
N GLU A 338 20.22 36.79 -25.92
CA GLU A 338 20.25 37.75 -27.04
C GLU A 338 18.84 38.28 -27.36
N ASP A 339 17.86 37.39 -27.34
CA ASP A 339 16.43 37.70 -27.52
C ASP A 339 15.78 38.36 -26.28
N ARG A 340 16.53 38.52 -25.18
CA ARG A 340 16.08 39.10 -23.90
C ARG A 340 14.86 38.40 -23.31
N ILE A 341 14.82 37.08 -23.42
CA ILE A 341 13.79 36.27 -22.78
C ILE A 341 14.02 36.31 -21.26
N ASP A 342 12.94 36.59 -20.52
CA ASP A 342 13.01 36.69 -19.06
C ASP A 342 13.56 35.41 -18.41
N GLY A 343 14.39 35.55 -17.39
CA GLY A 343 15.05 34.42 -16.71
C GLY A 343 16.16 33.70 -17.50
N ALA A 344 16.43 34.03 -18.76
CA ALA A 344 17.50 33.41 -19.54
C ALA A 344 18.89 33.65 -18.92
N ASP A 345 19.18 34.87 -18.46
CA ASP A 345 20.43 35.21 -17.78
C ASP A 345 20.65 34.38 -16.51
N THR A 346 19.58 34.16 -15.75
CA THR A 346 19.63 33.37 -14.51
C THR A 346 19.90 31.91 -14.82
N ALA A 347 19.19 31.35 -15.80
CA ALA A 347 19.38 29.96 -16.23
C ALA A 347 20.78 29.73 -16.79
N ALA A 348 21.31 30.65 -17.59
CA ALA A 348 22.66 30.58 -18.15
C ALA A 348 23.73 30.64 -17.06
N THR A 349 23.60 31.57 -16.11
CA THR A 349 24.53 31.69 -14.97
C THR A 349 24.54 30.41 -14.12
N LEU A 350 23.37 29.81 -13.90
CA LEU A 350 23.26 28.55 -13.17
C LEU A 350 23.87 27.39 -13.96
N LEU A 351 23.66 27.33 -15.28
CA LEU A 351 24.28 26.32 -16.13
C LEU A 351 25.81 26.40 -16.06
N ASP A 352 26.38 27.59 -16.22
CA ASP A 352 27.83 27.82 -16.12
C ASP A 352 28.37 27.40 -14.74
N SER A 353 27.69 27.82 -13.66
CA SER A 353 28.06 27.41 -12.30
C SER A 353 28.07 25.89 -12.16
N MET A 354 27.14 25.16 -12.78
CA MET A 354 27.10 23.71 -12.65
C MET A 354 28.08 23.00 -13.58
N LEU A 355 28.34 23.53 -14.77
CA LEU A 355 29.38 23.03 -15.67
C LEU A 355 30.78 23.20 -15.09
N SER A 356 31.00 24.23 -14.27
CA SER A 356 32.27 24.46 -13.57
C SER A 356 32.57 23.45 -12.46
N LEU A 357 31.57 22.67 -12.00
CA LEU A 357 31.77 21.62 -11.01
C LEU A 357 32.64 20.49 -11.57
N PRO A 358 33.45 19.78 -10.75
CA PRO A 358 34.21 18.60 -11.20
C PRO A 358 33.31 17.51 -11.79
N ASP A 359 33.80 16.80 -12.81
CA ASP A 359 33.04 15.76 -13.54
C ASP A 359 32.37 14.74 -12.61
N LYS A 360 33.10 14.25 -11.60
CA LYS A 360 32.57 13.29 -10.61
C LYS A 360 31.38 13.82 -9.82
N GLU A 361 31.38 15.13 -9.51
CA GLU A 361 30.30 15.76 -8.76
C GLU A 361 29.08 15.96 -9.66
N ARG A 362 29.28 16.31 -10.94
CA ARG A 362 28.20 16.38 -11.95
C ARG A 362 27.57 15.01 -12.21
N GLU A 363 28.39 13.96 -12.31
CA GLU A 363 27.91 12.58 -12.44
C GLU A 363 27.08 12.16 -11.22
N SER A 364 27.51 12.53 -10.01
CA SER A 364 26.78 12.23 -8.77
C SER A 364 25.44 12.97 -8.64
N ILE A 365 25.30 14.14 -9.27
CA ILE A 365 24.02 14.89 -9.30
C ILE A 365 23.01 14.22 -10.25
N ALA A 366 23.50 13.54 -11.28
CA ALA A 366 22.66 12.94 -12.31
C ALA A 366 22.27 11.48 -12.05
N SER A 367 23.01 10.78 -11.19
CA SER A 367 22.77 9.37 -10.81
C SER A 367 21.63 9.23 -9.80
#